data_AF-H8GXZ0-F1
#
_entry.id   AF-H8GXZ0-F1
#
_cell.length_a   1.000
_cell.length_b   1.000
_cell.length_c   1.000
_cell.angle_alpha   90.00
_cell.angle_beta   90.00
_cell.angle_gamma   90.00
#
_symmetry.space_group_name_H-M   'P 1'
#
loop_
_entity.id
_entity.type
_entity.pdbx_description
1 polymer ?
#
loop_
_entity_poly.entity_id
_entity_poly.type
_entity_poly.pdbx_seq_one_letter_code
_entity_poly.pdbx_strand_id
1 'polypeptide(L)'
;MLARFVRPLGGLAALCVLALAITLVAGWWYGRDAQLVQLVTPASAAESTLFGSSGPGTPIGSPQQMIIRDAGAFLEGRSDQGARYVSDTYLKERGLYPLQLKTVRFIEWAVAAGFAAAALVFGGLWLLARRQRARGPGRAVALSSP
;
A
#
# COMPACT_ATOMS: atom_id res chain seq x y z
N MET A 1 13.75 20.78 -30.05
CA MET A 1 14.29 19.49 -29.57
C MET A 1 13.23 18.53 -29.00
N LEU A 2 12.23 18.99 -28.21
CA LEU A 2 11.21 18.11 -27.61
C LEU A 2 10.39 17.26 -28.59
N ALA A 3 10.19 17.70 -29.84
CA ALA A 3 9.36 16.99 -30.82
C ALA A 3 9.86 15.57 -31.19
N ARG A 4 11.17 15.29 -31.02
CA ARG A 4 11.74 13.93 -31.20
C ARG A 4 11.35 12.98 -30.07
N PHE A 5 11.02 13.50 -28.90
CA PHE A 5 10.75 12.71 -27.68
C PHE A 5 9.26 12.48 -27.40
N VAL A 6 8.36 12.83 -28.32
CA VAL A 6 6.91 12.65 -28.11
C VAL A 6 6.54 11.19 -27.84
N ARG A 7 7.07 10.23 -28.61
CA ARG A 7 6.78 8.81 -28.41
C ARG A 7 7.31 8.26 -27.06
N PRO A 8 8.58 8.45 -26.69
CA PRO A 8 9.08 7.94 -25.41
C PRO A 8 8.43 8.63 -24.20
N LEU A 9 8.13 9.94 -24.25
CA LEU A 9 7.45 10.64 -23.15
C LEU A 9 6.01 10.12 -22.94
N GLY A 10 5.28 9.87 -24.02
CA GLY A 10 3.94 9.26 -23.94
C GLY A 10 3.98 7.83 -23.39
N GLY A 11 4.97 7.03 -23.82
CA GLY A 11 5.19 5.68 -23.29
C GLY A 11 5.51 5.68 -21.80
N LEU A 12 6.40 6.56 -21.33
CA LEU A 12 6.72 6.71 -19.91
C LEU A 12 5.51 7.16 -19.09
N ALA A 13 4.74 8.14 -19.57
CA ALA A 13 3.52 8.57 -18.90
C ALA A 13 2.52 7.41 -18.75
N ALA A 14 2.32 6.61 -19.81
CA ALA A 14 1.44 5.44 -19.77
C ALA A 14 1.94 4.37 -18.79
N LEU A 15 3.25 4.10 -18.75
CA LEU A 15 3.84 3.17 -17.78
C LEU A 15 3.68 3.65 -16.34
N CYS A 16 3.83 4.95 -16.07
CA CYS A 16 3.58 5.51 -14.73
C CYS A 16 2.12 5.36 -14.32
N VAL A 17 1.17 5.61 -15.23
CA VAL A 17 -0.27 5.41 -14.96
C VAL A 17 -0.58 3.94 -14.70
N LEU A 18 0.00 3.02 -15.48
CA LEU A 18 -0.16 1.58 -15.25
C LEU A 18 0.42 1.15 -13.90
N ALA A 19 1.63 1.60 -13.56
CA ALA A 19 2.26 1.31 -12.28
C ALA A 19 1.47 1.88 -11.09
N LEU A 20 0.89 3.08 -11.25
CA LEU A 20 -0.03 3.66 -10.27
C LEU A 20 -1.26 2.76 -10.07
N ALA A 21 -1.91 2.33 -11.16
CA ALA A 21 -3.07 1.45 -11.09
C ALA A 21 -2.74 0.12 -10.40
N ILE A 22 -1.61 -0.50 -10.75
CA ILE A 22 -1.13 -1.73 -10.10
C ILE A 22 -0.89 -1.50 -8.61
N THR A 23 -0.28 -0.38 -8.22
CA THR A 23 -0.01 -0.04 -6.82
C THR A 23 -1.30 0.04 -6.00
N LEU A 24 -2.31 0.74 -6.52
CA LEU A 24 -3.61 0.89 -5.86
C LEU A 24 -4.36 -0.43 -5.75
N VAL A 25 -4.33 -1.27 -6.79
CA VAL A 25 -4.96 -2.59 -6.78
C VAL A 25 -4.26 -3.52 -5.79
N ALA A 26 -2.93 -3.52 -5.77
CA ALA A 26 -2.15 -4.31 -4.82
C ALA A 26 -2.44 -3.87 -3.38
N GLY A 27 -2.44 -2.57 -3.11
CA GLY A 27 -2.77 -2.02 -1.81
C GLY A 27 -4.16 -2.40 -1.31
N TRP A 28 -5.17 -2.29 -2.18
CA TRP A 28 -6.52 -2.75 -1.90
C TRP A 28 -6.57 -4.25 -1.58
N TRP A 29 -5.87 -5.08 -2.36
CA TRP A 29 -5.79 -6.52 -2.13
C TRP A 29 -5.18 -6.84 -0.76
N TYR A 30 -4.02 -6.27 -0.43
CA TYR A 30 -3.37 -6.49 0.87
C TYR A 30 -4.22 -5.99 2.04
N GLY A 31 -4.96 -4.89 1.86
CA GLY A 31 -5.84 -4.34 2.88
C GLY A 31 -7.08 -5.18 3.18
N ARG A 32 -7.49 -6.07 2.27
CA ARG A 32 -8.69 -6.91 2.43
C ARG A 32 -8.58 -7.90 3.58
N ASP A 33 -7.38 -8.41 3.83
CA ASP A 33 -7.14 -9.45 4.84
C ASP A 33 -6.78 -8.87 6.22
N ALA A 34 -6.82 -7.53 6.36
CA ALA A 34 -6.53 -6.89 7.62
C ALA A 34 -7.66 -7.12 8.62
N GLN A 35 -7.29 -7.55 9.83
CA GLN A 35 -8.23 -7.80 10.91
C GLN A 35 -7.84 -6.96 12.13
N LEU A 36 -8.83 -6.57 12.93
CA LEU A 36 -8.57 -5.93 14.21
C LEU A 36 -8.08 -7.01 15.19
N VAL A 37 -6.83 -6.87 15.61
CA VAL A 37 -6.12 -7.87 16.40
C VAL A 37 -5.60 -7.23 17.68
N GLN A 38 -5.74 -7.96 18.79
CA GLN A 38 -5.08 -7.68 20.05
C GLN A 38 -3.98 -8.72 20.25
N LEU A 39 -2.72 -8.27 20.31
CA LEU A 39 -1.60 -9.13 20.68
C LEU A 39 -1.68 -9.45 22.16
N VAL A 40 -1.38 -10.70 22.50
CA VAL A 40 -1.46 -11.22 23.86
C VAL A 40 -0.26 -12.14 24.11
N THR A 41 0.31 -12.04 25.31
CA THR A 41 1.22 -13.06 25.85
C THR A 41 0.38 -14.12 26.54
N PRO A 42 0.31 -15.36 26.02
CA PRO A 42 -0.43 -16.43 26.68
C PRO A 42 0.13 -16.67 28.08
N ALA A 43 -0.75 -16.87 29.05
CA ALA A 43 -0.31 -17.29 30.38
C ALA A 43 0.29 -18.70 30.30
N SER A 44 1.37 -18.93 31.04
CA SER A 44 1.92 -20.29 31.16
C SER A 44 0.94 -21.21 31.91
N ALA A 45 1.06 -22.53 31.70
CA ALA A 45 0.25 -23.51 32.43
C ALA A 45 0.41 -23.39 33.97
N ALA A 46 1.59 -22.98 34.43
CA ALA A 46 1.85 -22.70 35.84
C ALA A 46 1.10 -21.45 36.34
N GLU A 47 1.12 -20.36 35.56
CA GLU A 47 0.42 -19.13 35.93
C GLU A 47 -1.10 -19.29 35.93
N SER A 48 -1.66 -19.98 34.94
CA SER A 48 -3.12 -20.25 34.88
C SER A 48 -3.60 -21.09 36.06
N THR A 49 -2.78 -22.04 36.53
CA THR A 49 -3.08 -22.85 37.71
C THR A 49 -2.99 -22.05 39.02
N LEU A 50 -2.00 -21.15 39.13
CA LEU A 50 -1.76 -20.36 40.35
C LEU A 50 -2.70 -19.15 40.49
N PHE A 51 -3.07 -18.53 39.37
CA PHE A 51 -3.85 -17.29 39.38
C PHE A 51 -5.29 -17.45 38.88
N GLY A 52 -5.68 -18.68 38.48
CA GLY A 52 -7.04 -18.95 37.99
C GLY A 52 -7.42 -18.15 36.75
N SER A 53 -6.43 -17.66 36.00
CA SER A 53 -6.64 -16.82 34.82
C SER A 53 -7.14 -17.68 33.65
N SER A 54 -8.45 -17.70 33.44
CA SER A 54 -9.12 -18.35 32.31
C SER A 54 -9.17 -17.49 31.05
N GLY A 55 -8.39 -16.41 31.00
CA GLY A 55 -8.32 -15.49 29.87
C GLY A 55 -7.25 -15.90 28.85
N PRO A 56 -7.29 -15.33 27.62
CA PRO A 56 -6.34 -15.64 26.55
C PRO A 56 -4.90 -15.19 26.85
N GLY A 57 -4.68 -14.48 27.95
CA GLY A 57 -3.37 -14.03 28.44
C GLY A 57 -3.33 -12.52 28.73
N THR A 58 -2.12 -11.98 28.87
CA THR A 58 -1.90 -10.55 29.14
C THR A 58 -1.85 -9.75 27.83
N PRO A 59 -2.73 -8.75 27.62
CA PRO A 59 -2.75 -7.96 26.40
C PRO A 59 -1.49 -7.09 26.27
N ILE A 60 -0.95 -7.05 25.06
CA ILE A 60 0.22 -6.25 24.68
C ILE A 60 -0.24 -5.05 23.87
N GLY A 61 -0.14 -3.85 24.45
CA GLY A 61 -0.54 -2.61 23.79
C GLY A 61 -2.03 -2.56 23.46
N SER A 62 -2.41 -1.67 22.54
CA SER A 62 -3.79 -1.50 22.09
C SER A 62 -4.12 -2.36 20.86
N PRO A 63 -5.41 -2.63 20.60
CA PRO A 63 -5.85 -3.31 19.38
C PRO A 63 -5.43 -2.55 18.13
N GLN A 64 -4.94 -3.27 17.12
CA GLN A 64 -4.45 -2.70 15.88
C GLN A 64 -4.93 -3.51 14.67
N GLN A 65 -5.10 -2.84 13.53
CA GLN A 65 -5.36 -3.54 12.28
C GLN A 65 -4.08 -4.16 11.75
N MET A 66 -4.03 -5.49 11.73
CA MET A 66 -2.87 -6.28 11.33
C MET A 66 -3.28 -7.30 10.27
N ILE A 67 -2.36 -7.57 9.36
CA ILE A 67 -2.51 -8.63 8.35
C ILE A 67 -1.81 -9.87 8.90
N ILE A 68 -2.60 -10.88 9.26
CA ILE A 68 -2.12 -12.16 9.79
C ILE A 68 -2.79 -13.27 8.99
N ARG A 69 -1.96 -14.03 8.26
CA ARG A 69 -2.43 -15.10 7.36
C ARG A 69 -2.49 -16.47 8.01
N ASP A 70 -1.69 -16.68 9.07
CA ASP A 70 -1.68 -17.95 9.79
C ASP A 70 -2.86 -18.00 10.77
N ALA A 71 -3.80 -18.92 10.51
CA ALA A 71 -4.96 -19.14 11.36
C ALA A 71 -4.59 -19.67 12.75
N GLY A 72 -3.45 -20.37 12.88
CA GLY A 72 -2.96 -20.91 14.16
C GLY A 72 -2.45 -19.86 15.13
N ALA A 73 -2.20 -18.64 14.66
CA ALA A 73 -1.79 -17.53 15.52
C ALA A 73 -2.96 -16.96 16.35
N PHE A 74 -4.20 -17.25 15.97
CA PHE A 74 -5.39 -16.72 16.64
C PHE A 74 -5.80 -17.59 17.83
N LEU A 75 -6.02 -16.94 18.96
CA LEU A 75 -6.56 -17.54 20.17
C LEU A 75 -8.09 -17.45 20.18
N GLU A 76 -8.73 -18.27 21.01
CA GLU A 76 -10.17 -18.18 21.23
C GLU A 76 -10.56 -16.89 21.95
N GLY A 77 -11.78 -16.42 21.67
CA GLY A 77 -12.33 -15.19 22.25
C GLY A 77 -12.02 -13.91 21.45
N ARG A 78 -12.54 -12.79 21.96
CA ARG A 78 -12.34 -11.45 21.43
C ARG A 78 -12.23 -10.44 22.57
N SER A 79 -11.53 -9.34 22.34
CA SER A 79 -11.51 -8.22 23.27
C SER A 79 -12.86 -7.52 23.34
N ASP A 80 -13.04 -6.67 24.35
CA ASP A 80 -14.24 -5.83 24.52
C ASP A 80 -14.51 -4.93 23.31
N GLN A 81 -13.47 -4.62 22.53
CA GLN A 81 -13.54 -3.84 21.30
C GLN A 81 -13.77 -4.71 20.04
N GLY A 82 -14.01 -6.00 20.21
CA GLY A 82 -14.24 -6.96 19.14
C GLY A 82 -12.97 -7.44 18.43
N ALA A 83 -11.78 -7.13 18.95
CA ALA A 83 -10.51 -7.55 18.35
C ALA A 83 -10.26 -9.04 18.58
N ARG A 84 -9.74 -9.75 17.59
CA ARG A 84 -9.33 -11.16 17.77
C ARG A 84 -8.02 -11.22 18.55
N TYR A 85 -7.92 -12.14 19.50
CA TYR A 85 -6.69 -12.36 20.22
C TYR A 85 -5.69 -13.13 19.38
N VAL A 86 -4.42 -12.71 19.45
CA VAL A 86 -3.32 -13.34 18.73
C VAL A 86 -2.15 -13.54 19.68
N SER A 87 -1.58 -14.74 19.65
CA SER A 87 -0.42 -15.09 20.45
C SER A 87 0.86 -14.46 19.89
N ASP A 88 1.45 -13.54 20.65
CA ASP A 88 2.75 -12.96 20.31
C ASP A 88 3.87 -14.01 20.35
N THR A 89 3.79 -14.96 21.29
CA THR A 89 4.74 -16.08 21.41
C THR A 89 4.74 -16.95 20.16
N TYR A 90 3.54 -17.35 19.68
CA TYR A 90 3.42 -18.16 18.47
C TYR A 90 4.01 -17.46 17.25
N LEU A 91 3.73 -16.16 17.10
CA LEU A 91 4.25 -15.35 16.00
C LEU A 91 5.79 -15.31 16.02
N LYS A 92 6.39 -15.08 17.19
CA LYS A 92 7.86 -15.05 17.35
C LYS A 92 8.50 -16.40 17.08
N GLU A 93 7.94 -17.48 17.61
CA GLU A 93 8.45 -18.85 17.41
C GLU A 93 8.43 -19.27 15.93
N ARG A 94 7.42 -18.83 15.19
CA ARG A 94 7.26 -19.11 13.75
C ARG A 94 7.96 -18.10 12.85
N GLY A 95 8.62 -17.08 13.41
CA GLY A 95 9.22 -15.98 12.64
C GLY A 95 8.20 -15.18 11.83
N LEU A 96 6.93 -15.17 12.23
CA LEU A 96 5.84 -14.46 11.57
C LEU A 96 5.75 -13.04 12.15
N TYR A 97 6.15 -12.05 11.36
CA TYR A 97 6.02 -10.65 11.75
C TYR A 97 4.68 -10.09 11.27
N PRO A 98 3.76 -9.73 12.19
CA PRO A 98 2.46 -9.22 11.82
C PRO A 98 2.62 -7.83 11.18
N LEU A 99 2.13 -7.68 9.96
CA LEU A 99 2.27 -6.44 9.21
C LEU A 99 1.13 -5.48 9.61
N GLN A 100 1.48 -4.33 10.17
CA GLN A 100 0.51 -3.31 10.54
C GLN A 100 -0.07 -2.65 9.28
N LEU A 101 -1.40 -2.65 9.14
CA LEU A 101 -2.05 -2.11 7.95
C LEU A 101 -1.70 -0.63 7.72
N LYS A 102 -1.53 0.15 8.79
CA LYS A 102 -1.12 1.57 8.70
C LYS A 102 0.21 1.74 7.96
N THR A 103 1.17 0.85 8.20
CA THR A 103 2.49 0.89 7.57
C THR A 103 2.41 0.52 6.10
N VAL A 104 1.61 -0.51 5.78
CA VAL A 104 1.34 -0.91 4.39
C VAL A 104 0.71 0.24 3.61
N ARG A 105 -0.36 0.84 4.15
CA ARG A 105 -1.04 1.97 3.54
C ARG A 105 -0.12 3.17 3.39
N PHE A 106 0.71 3.46 4.38
CA PHE A 106 1.67 4.56 4.27
C PHE A 106 2.63 4.38 3.08
N ILE A 107 3.22 3.18 2.94
CA ILE A 107 4.13 2.86 1.83
C ILE A 107 3.38 2.90 0.50
N GLU A 108 2.19 2.31 0.44
CA GLU A 108 1.31 2.33 -0.73
C GLU A 108 1.06 3.76 -1.21
N TRP A 109 0.63 4.65 -0.32
CA TRP A 109 0.35 6.05 -0.65
C TRP A 109 1.59 6.80 -1.09
N ALA A 110 2.75 6.55 -0.47
CA ALA A 110 4.00 7.16 -0.87
C ALA A 110 4.40 6.75 -2.29
N VAL A 111 4.30 5.46 -2.62
CA VAL A 111 4.60 4.92 -3.96
C VAL A 111 3.58 5.43 -4.99
N ALA A 112 2.29 5.43 -4.66
CA ALA A 112 1.23 5.95 -5.51
C ALA A 112 1.43 7.44 -5.81
N ALA A 113 1.77 8.25 -4.80
CA ALA A 113 2.09 9.66 -4.99
C ALA A 113 3.30 9.85 -5.93
N GLY A 114 4.34 9.03 -5.80
CA GLY A 114 5.50 9.03 -6.68
C GLY A 114 5.12 8.78 -8.15
N PHE A 115 4.33 7.74 -8.42
CA PHE A 115 3.87 7.44 -9.77
C PHE A 115 2.90 8.49 -10.32
N ALA A 116 2.03 9.06 -9.49
CA ALA A 116 1.15 10.15 -9.89
C ALA A 116 1.94 11.39 -10.30
N ALA A 117 2.95 11.79 -9.50
CA ALA A 117 3.83 12.90 -9.84
C ALA A 117 4.60 12.65 -11.15
N ALA A 118 5.17 11.45 -11.32
CA ALA A 118 5.86 11.08 -12.54
C ALA A 118 4.93 11.10 -13.77
N ALA A 119 3.71 10.57 -13.65
CA ALA A 119 2.72 10.60 -14.71
C ALA A 119 2.34 12.02 -15.12
N LEU A 120 2.19 12.94 -14.15
CA LEU A 120 1.93 14.36 -14.42
C LEU A 120 3.10 15.04 -15.16
N VAL A 121 4.34 14.77 -14.73
CA VAL A 121 5.53 15.33 -15.38
C VAL A 121 5.67 14.83 -16.81
N PHE A 122 5.68 13.51 -17.02
CA PHE A 122 5.84 12.93 -18.36
C PHE A 122 4.64 13.21 -19.27
N GLY A 123 3.42 13.14 -18.72
CA GLY A 123 2.20 13.47 -19.44
C GLY A 123 2.14 14.96 -19.84
N GLY A 124 2.53 15.86 -18.94
CA GLY A 124 2.63 17.29 -19.22
C GLY A 124 3.65 17.59 -20.32
N LEU A 125 4.86 17.03 -20.21
CA LEU A 125 5.90 17.17 -21.24
C LEU A 125 5.46 16.58 -22.59
N TRP A 126 4.76 15.44 -22.57
CA TRP A 126 4.20 14.83 -23.78
C TRP A 126 3.18 15.73 -24.47
N LEU A 127 2.23 16.29 -23.71
CA LEU A 127 1.21 17.21 -24.23
C LEU A 127 1.83 18.48 -24.81
N LEU A 128 2.84 19.05 -24.13
CA LEU A 128 3.59 20.22 -24.62
C LEU A 128 4.35 19.89 -25.91
N ALA A 129 5.07 18.77 -25.96
CA ALA A 129 5.80 18.35 -27.16
C ALA A 129 4.86 18.09 -28.35
N ARG A 130 3.67 17.52 -28.09
CA ARG A 130 2.63 17.30 -29.11
C ARG A 130 2.06 18.62 -29.64
N ARG A 131 1.82 19.61 -28.76
CA ARG A 131 1.38 20.96 -29.15
C ARG A 131 2.43 21.69 -29.99
N GLN A 132 3.71 21.59 -29.67
CA GLN A 132 4.79 22.19 -30.46
C GLN A 132 4.90 21.57 -31.86
N ARG A 133 4.71 20.25 -31.99
CA ARG A 133 4.71 19.56 -33.29
C ARG A 133 3.53 19.99 -34.16
N ALA A 134 2.35 20.19 -33.57
CA ALA A 134 1.16 20.67 -34.27
C ALA A 134 1.26 22.15 -34.73
N ARG A 135 2.14 22.94 -34.11
CA ARG A 135 2.41 24.35 -34.47
C ARG A 135 3.62 24.52 -35.42
N GLY A 136 4.19 23.43 -35.93
CA GLY A 136 5.32 23.45 -36.87
C GLY A 136 5.01 24.11 -38.24
N PRO A 137 6.03 24.35 -39.08
CA PRO A 137 6.23 25.54 -39.94
C PRO A 137 5.20 25.86 -41.04
N GLY A 138 4.10 25.10 -41.17
CA GLY A 138 3.07 25.35 -42.20
C GLY A 138 2.31 26.68 -42.06
N ARG A 139 2.45 27.39 -40.92
CA ARG A 139 1.82 28.70 -40.72
C ARG A 139 2.69 29.89 -41.16
N ALA A 140 3.98 29.69 -41.42
CA ALA A 140 4.88 30.76 -41.87
C ALA A 140 4.84 30.98 -43.39
N VAL A 141 4.47 29.96 -44.18
CA VAL A 141 4.42 30.06 -45.66
C VAL A 141 3.11 30.71 -46.15
N ALA A 142 2.05 30.72 -45.34
CA ALA A 142 0.74 31.26 -45.73
C ALA A 142 0.62 32.80 -45.63
N LEU A 143 1.66 33.51 -45.19
CA LEU A 143 1.67 34.98 -45.08
C LEU A 143 2.68 35.65 -46.03
N SER A 144 3.32 34.89 -46.92
CA SER A 144 4.31 35.41 -47.88
C SER A 144 3.91 35.20 -49.35
N SER A 145 2.63 34.98 -49.62
CA SER A 145 2.10 34.99 -50.99
C SER A 145 1.49 36.38 -51.27
N PRO A 146 2.01 37.14 -52.26
CA PRO A 146 1.63 38.52 -52.54
C PRO A 146 0.22 38.67 -53.11
#